data_AF-A0A7S3HBH3-F1
#
_entry.id   AF-A0A7S3HBH3-F1
#
_cell.length_a   1.000
_cell.length_b   1.000
_cell.length_c   1.000
_cell.angle_alpha   90.00
_cell.angle_beta   90.00
_cell.angle_gamma   90.00
#
_symmetry.space_group_name_H-M   'P 1'
#
loop_
_entity.id
_entity.type
_entity.pdbx_description
1 polymer ?
#
loop_
_entity_poly.entity_id
_entity_poly.type
_entity_poly.pdbx_seq_one_letter_code
_entity_poly.pdbx_strand_id
1 'polypeptide(L)'
;GSPTLSPSEALMPPAVTPTLDNYFKEMMGAPSGEAAVGSTAPEGSSSDGCHETEELFMNLCYKTCKTLTNGAFPLRTSAWTCCQASKIQDCFLSNQKRDLGVCSGHDVDGEGSCPHPPGNCGPNEEQFLGNCYEKCSILTQGQKPYRTTAISCCETHLALSCFSTKNVNTGFAVGGENAAAAQPAAAAATQ
;
A
#
# COMPACT_ATOMS: atom_id res chain seq x y z
N GLY A 1 -36.06 -53.53 -7.35
CA GLY A 1 -35.96 -52.06 -7.24
C GLY A 1 -34.69 -51.73 -6.49
N SER A 2 -33.85 -50.88 -7.07
CA SER A 2 -32.67 -50.30 -6.40
C SER A 2 -33.10 -49.39 -5.22
N PRO A 3 -32.18 -49.06 -4.31
CA PRO A 3 -31.44 -47.83 -4.55
C PRO A 3 -29.93 -47.93 -4.39
N THR A 4 -29.31 -47.10 -5.22
CA THR A 4 -27.91 -46.71 -5.36
C THR A 4 -27.38 -45.98 -4.11
N LEU A 5 -26.17 -46.35 -3.66
CA LEU A 5 -25.37 -45.55 -2.73
C LEU A 5 -24.58 -44.50 -3.52
N SER A 6 -24.77 -43.23 -3.18
CA SER A 6 -24.11 -42.07 -3.79
C SER A 6 -22.80 -41.74 -3.05
N PRO A 7 -21.70 -41.37 -3.72
CA PRO A 7 -20.47 -40.92 -3.08
C PRO A 7 -20.59 -39.42 -2.79
N SER A 8 -20.99 -39.06 -1.57
CA SER A 8 -20.98 -37.65 -1.14
C SER A 8 -20.66 -37.46 0.35
N GLU A 9 -19.87 -38.36 0.95
CA GLU A 9 -19.11 -38.00 2.15
C GLU A 9 -17.87 -37.21 1.73
N ALA A 10 -18.12 -36.04 1.15
CA ALA A 10 -17.12 -34.99 1.09
C ALA A 10 -16.93 -34.48 2.53
N LEU A 11 -15.70 -34.65 3.03
CA LEU A 11 -15.20 -34.09 4.28
C LEU A 11 -15.71 -32.66 4.49
N MET A 12 -16.73 -32.51 5.33
CA MET A 12 -17.11 -31.19 5.82
C MET A 12 -15.97 -30.72 6.74
N PRO A 13 -15.44 -29.49 6.57
CA PRO A 13 -14.47 -28.96 7.50
C PRO A 13 -15.09 -28.90 8.91
N PRO A 14 -14.30 -29.09 9.98
CA PRO A 14 -14.81 -29.07 11.35
C PRO A 14 -15.49 -27.73 11.62
N ALA A 15 -16.61 -27.77 12.34
CA ALA A 15 -17.34 -26.58 12.74
C ALA A 15 -16.40 -25.62 13.50
N VAL A 16 -16.24 -24.42 12.96
CA VAL A 16 -15.44 -23.35 13.59
C VAL A 16 -16.17 -22.95 14.86
N THR A 17 -15.50 -23.10 16.01
CA THR A 17 -16.07 -22.68 17.28
C THR A 17 -15.96 -21.15 17.41
N PRO A 18 -16.91 -20.48 18.09
CA PRO A 18 -16.87 -19.02 18.26
C PRO A 18 -15.58 -18.53 18.94
N THR A 19 -14.90 -19.39 19.70
CA THR A 19 -13.60 -19.10 20.30
C THR A 19 -12.47 -19.06 19.27
N LEU A 20 -12.49 -19.95 18.27
CA LEU A 20 -11.49 -19.96 17.18
C LEU A 20 -11.70 -18.78 16.22
N ASP A 21 -12.96 -18.41 15.99
CA ASP A 21 -13.37 -17.27 15.16
C ASP A 21 -12.90 -15.93 15.78
N ASN A 22 -13.03 -15.79 17.10
CA ASN A 22 -12.53 -14.62 17.83
C ASN A 22 -11.01 -14.53 17.81
N TYR A 23 -10.31 -15.67 17.96
CA TYR A 23 -8.84 -15.69 17.88
C TYR A 23 -8.33 -15.31 16.48
N PHE A 24 -9.00 -15.78 15.42
CA PHE A 24 -8.67 -15.40 14.06
C PHE A 24 -8.89 -13.90 13.81
N LYS A 25 -9.98 -13.33 14.35
CA LYS A 25 -10.31 -11.90 14.24
C LYS A 25 -9.34 -10.99 14.99
N GLU A 26 -8.82 -11.45 16.12
CA GLU A 26 -7.84 -10.71 16.93
C GLU A 26 -6.43 -10.73 16.32
N MET A 27 -6.06 -11.83 15.66
CA MET A 27 -4.71 -12.00 15.08
C MET A 27 -4.60 -11.56 13.61
N MET A 28 -5.70 -11.50 12.84
CA MET A 28 -5.71 -11.17 11.40
C MET A 28 -6.42 -9.84 11.08
N GLY A 29 -7.01 -9.17 12.07
CA GLY A 29 -7.86 -7.99 11.86
C GLY A 29 -9.25 -8.36 11.33
N ALA A 30 -10.24 -7.51 11.61
CA ALA A 30 -11.60 -7.72 11.15
C ALA A 30 -11.68 -7.65 9.62
N PRO A 31 -12.50 -8.50 8.94
CA PRO A 31 -12.78 -8.32 7.52
C PRO A 31 -13.45 -6.97 7.32
N SER A 32 -12.83 -6.14 6.48
CA SER A 32 -13.33 -4.83 6.06
C SER A 32 -14.70 -4.99 5.40
N GLY A 33 -15.76 -4.84 6.19
CA GLY A 33 -17.12 -5.07 5.73
C GLY A 33 -18.21 -4.45 6.59
N GLU A 34 -17.86 -3.61 7.57
CA GLU A 34 -18.86 -2.83 8.31
C GLU A 34 -18.51 -1.35 8.23
N ALA A 35 -19.43 -0.63 7.58
CA ALA A 35 -19.31 0.75 7.18
C ALA A 35 -19.15 1.70 8.37
N ALA A 36 -18.02 2.43 8.40
CA ALA A 36 -17.99 3.73 9.03
C ALA A 36 -18.68 4.73 8.09
N VAL A 37 -19.85 5.18 8.52
CA VAL A 37 -20.63 6.26 7.93
C VAL A 37 -19.77 7.51 7.76
N GLY A 38 -19.76 8.06 6.54
CA GLY A 38 -19.52 9.49 6.31
C GLY A 38 -18.06 9.94 6.28
N SER A 39 -17.35 9.59 5.22
CA SER A 39 -16.40 10.52 4.60
C SER A 39 -16.49 10.34 3.11
N THR A 40 -16.95 11.37 2.41
CA THR A 40 -16.81 11.46 0.95
C THR A 40 -15.33 11.36 0.64
N ALA A 41 -14.90 10.17 0.21
CA ALA A 41 -13.57 9.96 -0.30
C ALA A 41 -13.34 10.96 -1.44
N PRO A 42 -12.21 11.70 -1.44
CA PRO A 42 -11.85 12.49 -2.61
C PRO A 42 -11.76 11.56 -3.82
N GLU A 43 -12.26 12.02 -4.97
CA GLU A 43 -12.11 11.32 -6.25
C GLU A 43 -10.63 10.99 -6.48
N GLY A 44 -10.30 9.70 -6.60
CA GLY A 44 -8.93 9.22 -6.78
C GLY A 44 -8.45 8.08 -5.87
N SER A 45 -9.28 7.58 -4.93
CA SER A 45 -8.94 6.43 -4.10
C SER A 45 -9.76 5.19 -4.46
N SER A 46 -9.06 4.08 -4.76
CA SER A 46 -9.71 2.77 -4.91
C SER A 46 -10.26 2.30 -3.55
N SER A 47 -11.19 1.34 -3.54
CA SER A 47 -11.77 0.76 -2.31
C SER A 47 -10.72 0.26 -1.30
N ASP A 48 -9.51 0.01 -1.78
CA ASP A 48 -8.43 -0.64 -1.05
C ASP A 48 -7.43 0.38 -0.46
N GLY A 49 -7.71 1.69 -0.60
CA GLY A 49 -6.88 2.77 -0.05
C GLY A 49 -5.57 3.04 -0.81
N CYS A 50 -5.42 2.48 -2.01
CA CYS A 50 -4.34 2.78 -2.95
C CYS A 50 -4.81 3.75 -4.04
N HIS A 51 -3.86 4.45 -4.67
CA HIS A 51 -4.15 5.33 -5.79
C HIS A 51 -4.64 4.54 -7.01
N GLU A 52 -5.33 5.19 -7.97
CA GLU A 52 -5.90 4.52 -9.16
C GLU A 52 -4.86 3.83 -10.05
N THR A 53 -3.61 4.26 -9.98
CA THR A 53 -2.47 3.71 -10.74
C THR A 53 -1.75 2.58 -10.00
N GLU A 54 -2.28 2.18 -8.85
CA GLU A 54 -1.66 1.25 -7.91
C GLU A 54 -2.54 0.04 -7.60
N GLU A 55 -1.91 -1.02 -7.13
CA GLU A 55 -2.54 -2.24 -6.62
C GLU A 55 -2.05 -2.52 -5.21
N LEU A 56 -2.97 -2.99 -4.35
CA LEU A 56 -2.65 -3.44 -3.01
C LEU A 56 -2.02 -4.84 -3.07
N PHE A 57 -0.82 -4.97 -2.52
CA PHE A 57 -0.15 -6.26 -2.36
C PHE A 57 0.62 -6.31 -1.03
N MET A 58 0.36 -7.31 -0.20
CA MET A 58 0.98 -7.44 1.13
C MET A 58 0.99 -6.14 1.96
N ASN A 59 -0.17 -5.45 2.01
CA ASN A 59 -0.38 -4.19 2.74
C ASN A 59 0.45 -2.98 2.26
N LEU A 60 0.97 -3.01 1.03
CA LEU A 60 1.58 -1.87 0.38
C LEU A 60 0.93 -1.64 -1.00
N CYS A 61 0.85 -0.38 -1.40
CA CYS A 61 0.42 0.06 -2.71
C CYS A 61 1.62 0.07 -3.64
N TYR A 62 1.55 -0.73 -4.70
CA TYR A 62 2.55 -0.81 -5.75
C TYR A 62 1.96 -0.30 -7.05
N LYS A 63 2.78 0.22 -7.96
CA LYS A 63 2.39 0.37 -9.35
C LYS A 63 1.89 -0.97 -9.89
N THR A 64 0.78 -0.93 -10.61
CA THR A 64 0.19 -2.17 -11.14
C THR A 64 1.15 -2.88 -12.08
N CYS A 65 1.21 -4.21 -11.99
CA CYS A 65 1.98 -5.06 -12.90
C CYS A 65 1.60 -4.84 -14.38
N LYS A 66 0.32 -4.53 -14.65
CA LYS A 66 -0.17 -4.13 -15.97
C LYS A 66 0.56 -2.88 -16.49
N THR A 67 0.67 -1.83 -15.68
CA THR A 67 1.38 -0.60 -16.06
C THR A 67 2.89 -0.83 -16.18
N LEU A 68 3.51 -1.51 -15.20
CA LEU A 68 4.96 -1.79 -15.20
C LEU A 68 5.45 -2.55 -16.43
N THR A 69 4.58 -3.41 -16.99
CA THR A 69 4.96 -4.34 -18.06
C THR A 69 4.25 -4.07 -19.38
N ASN A 70 3.59 -2.91 -19.51
CA ASN A 70 2.77 -2.56 -20.68
C ASN A 70 1.75 -3.67 -21.03
N GLY A 71 1.19 -4.31 -20.01
CA GLY A 71 0.20 -5.37 -20.11
C GLY A 71 0.74 -6.77 -20.40
N ALA A 72 2.05 -6.96 -20.60
CA ALA A 72 2.62 -8.26 -20.92
C ALA A 72 2.61 -9.23 -19.72
N PHE A 73 2.73 -8.72 -18.49
CA PHE A 73 2.72 -9.49 -17.25
C PHE A 73 1.77 -8.82 -16.25
N PRO A 74 0.44 -9.03 -16.35
CA PRO A 74 -0.53 -8.24 -15.61
C PRO A 74 -0.68 -8.63 -14.14
N LEU A 75 -0.17 -9.79 -13.69
CA LEU A 75 -0.43 -10.31 -12.35
C LEU A 75 0.77 -10.18 -11.42
N ARG A 76 0.58 -9.54 -10.27
CA ARG A 76 1.60 -9.49 -9.23
C ARG A 76 1.68 -10.79 -8.45
N THR A 77 2.90 -11.30 -8.27
CA THR A 77 3.16 -12.53 -7.50
C THR A 77 4.10 -12.27 -6.32
N SER A 78 4.89 -11.19 -6.35
CA SER A 78 5.70 -10.70 -5.22
C SER A 78 5.94 -9.19 -5.35
N ALA A 79 6.71 -8.59 -4.43
CA ALA A 79 7.18 -7.21 -4.55
C ALA A 79 8.01 -6.97 -5.84
N TRP A 80 8.71 -7.99 -6.32
CA TRP A 80 9.68 -7.88 -7.43
C TRP A 80 9.28 -8.61 -8.71
N THR A 81 8.09 -9.23 -8.74
CA THR A 81 7.72 -10.15 -9.83
C THR A 81 6.30 -9.96 -10.34
N CYS A 82 6.20 -9.93 -11.67
CA CYS A 82 4.94 -9.96 -12.41
C CYS A 82 4.86 -11.21 -13.29
N CYS A 83 3.66 -11.74 -13.49
CA CYS A 83 3.38 -12.97 -14.19
C CYS A 83 2.52 -12.72 -15.44
N GLN A 84 2.80 -13.46 -16.52
CA GLN A 84 2.14 -13.34 -17.83
C GLN A 84 0.76 -14.02 -17.89
N ALA A 85 0.43 -14.88 -16.94
CA ALA A 85 -0.81 -15.63 -16.97
C ALA A 85 -2.04 -14.74 -16.76
N SER A 86 -3.21 -15.28 -17.12
CA SER A 86 -4.51 -14.62 -16.86
C SER A 86 -5.05 -14.87 -15.46
N LYS A 87 -4.53 -15.87 -14.74
CA LYS A 87 -4.94 -16.21 -13.38
C LYS A 87 -3.71 -16.53 -12.52
N ILE A 88 -3.77 -16.18 -11.23
CA ILE A 88 -2.63 -16.32 -10.32
C ILE A 88 -2.16 -17.78 -10.16
N GLN A 89 -3.09 -18.73 -10.23
CA GLN A 89 -2.84 -20.17 -10.16
C GLN A 89 -2.05 -20.73 -11.35
N ASP A 90 -1.99 -20.00 -12.46
CA ASP A 90 -1.26 -20.37 -13.68
C ASP A 90 0.12 -19.68 -13.74
N CYS A 91 0.55 -19.07 -12.62
CA CYS A 91 1.87 -18.47 -12.49
C CYS A 91 2.90 -19.48 -11.99
N PHE A 92 3.87 -19.78 -12.86
CA PHE A 92 4.97 -20.70 -12.63
C PHE A 92 6.31 -19.97 -12.72
N LEU A 93 7.43 -20.63 -12.45
CA LEU A 93 8.75 -19.99 -12.52
C LEU A 93 9.16 -19.56 -13.94
N SER A 94 8.54 -20.12 -14.97
CA SER A 94 8.87 -19.90 -16.39
C SER A 94 8.18 -18.69 -17.02
N ASN A 95 7.09 -18.19 -16.43
CA ASN A 95 6.29 -17.07 -16.98
C ASN A 95 6.31 -15.84 -16.06
N GLN A 96 7.43 -15.64 -15.35
CA GLN A 96 7.65 -14.53 -14.43
C GLN A 96 8.65 -13.54 -15.02
N LYS A 97 8.29 -12.27 -15.00
CA LYS A 97 9.23 -11.16 -15.15
C LYS A 97 9.69 -10.75 -13.76
N ARG A 98 11.00 -10.69 -13.55
CA ARG A 98 11.63 -10.41 -12.25
C ARG A 98 12.54 -9.20 -12.37
N ASP A 99 12.45 -8.29 -11.41
CA ASP A 99 13.43 -7.23 -11.19
C ASP A 99 13.61 -7.05 -9.69
N LEU A 100 14.78 -7.41 -9.18
CA LEU A 100 15.09 -7.47 -7.76
C LEU A 100 15.61 -6.15 -7.18
N GLY A 101 15.47 -5.04 -7.93
CA GLY A 101 15.81 -3.72 -7.42
C GLY A 101 14.95 -3.33 -6.22
N VAL A 102 15.57 -2.79 -5.18
CA VAL A 102 14.86 -2.23 -4.02
C VAL A 102 14.37 -0.83 -4.38
N CYS A 103 13.10 -0.53 -4.14
CA CYS A 103 12.48 0.74 -4.53
C CYS A 103 12.71 1.09 -6.02
N SER A 104 12.73 0.07 -6.88
CA SER A 104 13.01 0.21 -8.31
C SER A 104 12.46 -0.98 -9.09
N GLY A 105 12.45 -0.91 -10.42
CA GLY A 105 11.91 -1.99 -11.25
C GLY A 105 10.42 -2.24 -10.97
N HIS A 106 10.10 -3.39 -10.37
CA HIS A 106 8.72 -3.77 -10.00
C HIS A 106 8.34 -3.42 -8.55
N ASP A 107 9.32 -3.03 -7.73
CA ASP A 107 9.19 -2.66 -6.32
C ASP A 107 9.03 -1.14 -6.20
N VAL A 108 8.00 -0.59 -6.86
CA VAL A 108 7.74 0.85 -6.87
C VAL A 108 6.25 1.16 -6.76
N ASP A 109 5.94 2.38 -6.32
CA ASP A 109 4.62 2.98 -6.29
C ASP A 109 4.21 3.58 -7.66
N GLY A 110 3.01 4.16 -7.72
CA GLY A 110 2.43 4.81 -8.90
C GLY A 110 3.33 5.87 -9.54
N GLU A 111 4.21 6.50 -8.77
CA GLU A 111 5.11 7.59 -9.19
C GLU A 111 6.54 7.10 -9.48
N GLY A 112 6.87 5.88 -9.07
CA GLY A 112 8.21 5.29 -9.23
C GLY A 112 9.08 5.37 -7.97
N SER A 113 8.54 5.80 -6.84
CA SER A 113 9.17 5.76 -5.52
C SER A 113 8.97 4.40 -4.85
N CYS A 114 9.45 4.22 -3.61
CA CYS A 114 9.20 3.00 -2.84
C CYS A 114 7.69 2.78 -2.61
N PRO A 115 7.20 1.53 -2.57
CA PRO A 115 5.81 1.22 -2.21
C PRO A 115 5.46 1.76 -0.81
N HIS A 116 4.23 2.25 -0.65
CA HIS A 116 3.75 2.85 0.60
C HIS A 116 2.51 2.11 1.15
N PRO A 117 2.17 2.25 2.44
CA PRO A 117 0.93 1.66 2.96
C PRO A 117 -0.30 2.31 2.30
N PRO A 118 -1.46 1.63 2.31
CA PRO A 118 -2.73 2.27 1.99
C PRO A 118 -2.97 3.50 2.85
N GLY A 119 -3.49 4.55 2.23
CA GLY A 119 -3.74 5.82 2.89
C GLY A 119 -4.42 6.79 1.94
N ASN A 120 -5.48 7.45 2.43
CA ASN A 120 -6.30 8.40 1.67
C ASN A 120 -5.61 9.76 1.47
N CYS A 121 -4.28 9.79 1.38
CA CYS A 121 -3.56 11.04 1.15
C CYS A 121 -3.98 11.63 -0.19
N GLY A 122 -4.21 12.95 -0.21
CA GLY A 122 -4.62 13.63 -1.43
C GLY A 122 -3.55 13.53 -2.53
N PRO A 123 -3.87 13.90 -3.78
CA PRO A 123 -2.95 13.80 -4.91
C PRO A 123 -1.64 14.58 -4.73
N ASN A 124 -1.63 15.62 -3.88
CA ASN A 124 -0.45 16.42 -3.56
C ASN A 124 0.23 15.98 -2.25
N GLU A 125 -0.17 14.85 -1.68
CA GLU A 125 0.30 14.34 -0.41
C GLU A 125 1.01 12.99 -0.55
N GLU A 126 1.85 12.68 0.42
CA GLU A 126 2.52 11.40 0.62
C GLU A 126 2.32 10.94 2.06
N GLN A 127 2.23 9.62 2.26
CA GLN A 127 2.05 9.06 3.60
C GLN A 127 3.41 8.86 4.29
N PHE A 128 3.54 9.33 5.52
CA PHE A 128 4.69 9.04 6.38
C PHE A 128 4.23 8.73 7.80
N LEU A 129 4.58 7.55 8.31
CA LEU A 129 4.13 7.04 9.62
C LEU A 129 2.61 7.21 9.83
N GLY A 130 1.82 6.88 8.80
CA GLY A 130 0.35 6.93 8.85
C GLY A 130 -0.27 8.33 8.75
N ASN A 131 0.53 9.39 8.58
CA ASN A 131 0.04 10.75 8.38
C ASN A 131 0.28 11.19 6.94
N CYS A 132 -0.60 12.04 6.40
CA CYS A 132 -0.44 12.64 5.09
C CYS A 132 0.31 13.96 5.22
N TYR A 133 1.35 14.12 4.42
CA TYR A 133 2.13 15.35 4.29
C TYR A 133 2.17 15.76 2.84
N GLU A 134 2.29 17.04 2.56
CA GLU A 134 2.53 17.50 1.19
C GLU A 134 3.82 16.86 0.64
N LYS A 135 3.80 16.43 -0.63
CA LYS A 135 4.92 15.71 -1.24
C LYS A 135 6.21 16.52 -1.15
N CYS A 136 7.31 15.87 -0.76
CA CYS A 136 8.64 16.48 -0.72
C CYS A 136 9.09 17.04 -2.07
N SER A 137 8.65 16.45 -3.19
CA SER A 137 8.87 16.98 -4.54
C SER A 137 8.18 18.34 -4.76
N ILE A 138 7.02 18.59 -4.17
CA ILE A 138 6.30 19.87 -4.25
C ILE A 138 6.98 20.89 -3.32
N LEU A 139 7.16 20.51 -2.05
CA LEU A 139 7.73 21.37 -1.00
C LEU A 139 9.14 21.87 -1.31
N THR A 140 9.92 21.08 -2.03
CA THR A 140 11.31 21.42 -2.36
C THR A 140 11.52 21.78 -3.83
N GLN A 141 10.42 21.96 -4.58
CA GLN A 141 10.46 22.24 -6.02
C GLN A 141 11.34 21.23 -6.78
N GLY A 142 11.25 19.96 -6.40
CA GLY A 142 11.96 18.82 -6.98
C GLY A 142 13.41 18.64 -6.50
N GLN A 143 13.98 19.53 -5.67
CA GLN A 143 15.38 19.43 -5.26
C GLN A 143 15.66 18.26 -4.30
N LYS A 144 14.69 17.92 -3.46
CA LYS A 144 14.80 16.86 -2.45
C LYS A 144 13.49 16.08 -2.41
N PRO A 145 13.21 15.21 -3.38
CA PRO A 145 11.89 14.63 -3.57
C PRO A 145 11.52 13.53 -2.57
N TYR A 146 12.43 13.12 -1.68
CA TYR A 146 12.23 11.92 -0.86
C TYR A 146 12.06 12.22 0.61
N ARG A 147 10.92 11.84 1.20
CA ARG A 147 10.68 12.02 2.63
C ARG A 147 11.54 11.09 3.47
N THR A 148 12.10 11.64 4.55
CA THR A 148 12.92 10.90 5.52
C THR A 148 12.35 10.96 6.93
N THR A 149 11.73 12.09 7.28
CA THR A 149 10.97 12.27 8.52
C THR A 149 9.71 13.10 8.25
N ALA A 150 8.87 13.28 9.27
CA ALA A 150 7.71 14.19 9.21
C ALA A 150 8.09 15.63 8.83
N ILE A 151 9.32 16.06 9.16
CA ILE A 151 9.78 17.43 8.93
C ILE A 151 10.84 17.54 7.84
N SER A 152 11.34 16.43 7.28
CA SER A 152 12.54 16.44 6.44
C SER A 152 12.44 15.68 5.12
N CYS A 153 12.99 16.31 4.09
CA CYS A 153 13.08 15.81 2.72
C CYS A 153 14.54 15.62 2.31
N CYS A 154 14.82 14.67 1.42
CA CYS A 154 16.14 14.26 1.00
C CYS A 154 16.28 14.17 -0.53
N GLU A 155 17.51 14.39 -1.01
CA GLU A 155 17.87 14.34 -2.43
C GLU A 155 17.94 12.91 -3.00
N THR A 156 18.16 11.91 -2.14
CA THR A 156 18.30 10.51 -2.58
C THR A 156 17.38 9.59 -1.77
N HIS A 157 16.85 8.53 -2.37
CA HIS A 157 16.10 7.49 -1.65
C HIS A 157 16.95 6.66 -0.68
N LEU A 158 18.28 6.72 -0.79
CA LEU A 158 19.17 5.95 0.06
C LEU A 158 19.21 6.57 1.46
N ALA A 159 18.59 5.90 2.44
CA ALA A 159 18.51 6.36 3.82
C ALA A 159 19.89 6.76 4.39
N LEU A 160 20.95 6.01 4.05
CA LEU A 160 22.32 6.29 4.49
C LEU A 160 22.86 7.64 3.98
N SER A 161 22.52 8.02 2.76
CA SER A 161 22.93 9.30 2.17
C SER A 161 22.23 10.49 2.84
N CYS A 162 21.08 10.27 3.45
CA CYS A 162 20.32 11.30 4.16
C CYS A 162 20.79 11.55 5.60
N PHE A 163 21.79 10.82 6.11
CA PHE A 163 22.46 11.19 7.36
C PHE A 163 23.38 12.42 7.18
N SER A 164 23.75 12.75 5.94
CA SER A 164 24.48 13.97 5.63
C SER A 164 23.54 15.17 5.61
N THR A 165 23.84 16.19 6.42
CA THR A 165 23.05 17.42 6.51
C THR A 165 22.96 18.20 5.19
N LYS A 166 23.86 17.95 4.24
CA LYS A 166 23.80 18.54 2.88
C LYS A 166 22.65 18.00 2.05
N ASN A 167 22.27 16.76 2.31
CA ASN A 167 21.27 16.04 1.52
C ASN A 167 19.86 16.25 2.06
N VAL A 168 19.71 16.88 3.23
CA VAL A 168 18.43 17.04 3.94
C VAL A 168 18.01 18.51 4.02
N ASN A 169 16.71 18.77 3.90
CA ASN A 169 16.12 20.04 4.25
C ASN A 169 14.98 19.81 5.26
N THR A 170 14.74 20.76 6.17
CA THR A 170 13.82 20.64 7.31
C THR A 170 12.74 21.73 7.28
N GLY A 171 11.61 21.49 7.93
CA GLY A 171 10.50 22.45 8.03
C GLY A 171 9.26 22.07 7.21
N PHE A 172 9.13 20.78 6.89
CA PHE A 172 8.13 20.25 5.95
C PHE A 172 7.02 19.42 6.59
N ALA A 173 6.69 19.69 7.86
CA ALA A 173 5.51 19.14 8.52
C ALA A 173 4.27 19.95 8.13
N VAL A 174 3.96 19.96 6.85
CA VAL A 174 2.79 20.61 6.26
C VAL A 174 1.96 19.57 5.52
N GLY A 175 0.64 19.63 5.68
CA GLY A 175 -0.32 18.85 4.88
C GLY A 175 -0.61 19.57 3.57
N GLY A 176 -1.09 18.85 2.57
CA GLY A 176 -1.43 19.41 1.28
C GLY A 176 -2.64 20.36 1.37
N GLU A 177 -2.68 21.31 0.47
CA GLU A 177 -3.67 22.41 0.38
C GLU A 177 -5.15 22.01 0.30
N ASN A 178 -5.47 20.71 0.20
CA ASN A 178 -6.84 20.16 0.16
C ASN A 178 -7.16 19.14 1.26
N ALA A 179 -6.24 18.83 2.17
CA ALA A 179 -6.56 18.09 3.39
C ALA A 179 -6.72 19.11 4.51
N ALA A 180 -7.80 18.98 5.29
CA ALA A 180 -7.96 19.73 6.54
C ALA A 180 -6.62 19.69 7.28
N ALA A 181 -6.03 20.87 7.49
CA ALA A 181 -4.75 21.06 8.16
C ALA A 181 -4.59 20.02 9.27
N ALA A 182 -3.47 19.29 9.29
CA ALA A 182 -3.10 18.43 10.39
C ALA A 182 -3.34 19.21 11.68
N GLN A 183 -4.47 18.96 12.33
CA GLN A 183 -4.79 19.64 13.56
C GLN A 183 -3.70 19.17 14.52
N PRO A 184 -2.98 20.11 15.17
CA PRO A 184 -2.03 19.70 16.18
C PRO A 184 -2.81 18.85 17.17
N ALA A 185 -2.38 17.59 17.36
CA ALA A 185 -2.78 16.82 18.52
C ALA A 185 -2.33 17.66 19.72
N ALA A 186 -3.25 18.48 20.23
CA ALA A 186 -3.00 19.32 21.37
C ALA A 186 -2.56 18.37 22.48
N ALA A 187 -1.30 18.52 22.87
CA ALA A 187 -0.77 17.92 24.07
C ALA A 187 -1.77 18.22 25.20
N ALA A 188 -2.37 17.16 25.75
CA ALA A 188 -3.10 17.24 26.99
C ALA A 188 -2.11 17.66 28.08
N ALA A 189 -1.97 18.98 28.25
CA ALA A 189 -1.27 19.57 29.35
C ALA A 189 -2.12 19.36 30.60
N THR A 190 -1.56 18.58 31.51
CA THR A 190 -2.00 18.34 32.87
C THR A 190 -2.16 19.67 33.61
N GLN A 191 -3.31 19.88 34.26
CA GLN A 191 -3.46 20.65 35.50
C GLN A 191 -4.49 19.94 36.38
#